data_AF-A0A0N4XR31-F1
#
_entry.id   AF-A0A0N4XR31-F1
#
_cell.length_a   1.000
_cell.length_b   1.000
_cell.length_c   1.000
_cell.angle_alpha   90.00
_cell.angle_beta   90.00
_cell.angle_gamma   90.00
#
_symmetry.space_group_name_H-M   'P 1'
#
loop_
_entity.id
_entity.type
_entity.pdbx_description
1 polymer ?
#
loop_
_entity_poly.entity_id
_entity_poly.type
_entity_poly.pdbx_seq_one_letter_code
_entity_poly.pdbx_strand_id
1 'polypeptide(L)'
;MAMCINQPGSCGCKCVNGFTGDGTQCNAMKREKEDNLCTPEWQRLCKLENKTCHVDDEEVPQCGSCIQGHQPINGTCQPLQNGGNCADPAKNNCDKNAECIDVHPGRHFCSCKIGYIGDGMRCDDIDECSLAGICDPHATCHNLPGSFTCTCNTGYVGSGFICELKNITAVE
;
A
#
# COMPACT_ATOMS: atom_id res chain seq x y z
N MET A 1 -26.58 2.57 26.61
CA MET A 1 -27.30 3.79 26.14
C MET A 1 -28.08 3.45 24.87
N ALA A 2 -29.21 4.14 24.59
CA ALA A 2 -30.10 3.83 23.44
C ALA A 2 -30.61 5.11 22.74
N MET A 3 -31.07 4.96 21.49
CA MET A 3 -31.75 5.97 20.69
C MET A 3 -33.15 5.49 20.28
N CYS A 4 -34.15 6.36 20.35
CA CYS A 4 -35.50 6.05 19.88
C CYS A 4 -35.59 6.29 18.37
N ILE A 5 -36.21 5.34 17.65
CA ILE A 5 -36.43 5.39 16.21
C ILE A 5 -37.93 5.23 15.93
N ASN A 6 -38.44 6.06 15.03
CA ASN A 6 -39.84 5.96 14.58
C ASN A 6 -39.91 5.00 13.39
N GLN A 7 -40.85 4.07 13.44
CA GLN A 7 -41.18 3.18 12.33
C GLN A 7 -42.63 3.43 11.87
N PRO A 8 -43.02 3.07 10.64
CA PRO A 8 -44.38 3.31 10.16
C PRO A 8 -45.40 2.56 11.04
N GLY A 9 -46.16 3.30 11.85
CA GLY A 9 -47.17 2.77 12.77
C GLY A 9 -46.69 2.42 14.19
N SER A 10 -45.42 2.66 14.56
CA SER A 10 -44.90 2.43 15.93
C SER A 10 -43.62 3.22 16.23
N CYS A 11 -43.18 3.24 17.48
CA CYS A 11 -41.84 3.69 17.86
C CYS A 11 -41.09 2.58 18.61
N GLY A 12 -39.80 2.43 18.33
CA GLY A 12 -38.93 1.42 18.93
C GLY A 12 -37.60 2.04 19.36
N CYS A 13 -36.86 1.38 20.25
CA CYS A 13 -35.54 1.84 20.69
C CYS A 13 -34.45 0.95 20.09
N LYS A 14 -33.30 1.53 19.76
CA LYS A 14 -32.11 0.81 19.32
C LYS A 14 -30.91 1.25 20.15
N CYS A 15 -30.08 0.31 20.61
CA CYS A 15 -28.86 0.66 21.33
C CYS A 15 -27.90 1.49 20.45
N VAL A 16 -27.24 2.50 21.04
CA VAL A 16 -26.18 3.25 20.34
C VAL A 16 -24.95 2.37 20.11
N ASN A 17 -24.15 2.70 19.10
CA ASN A 17 -22.92 1.98 18.77
C ASN A 17 -22.02 1.82 19.99
N GLY A 18 -21.52 0.60 20.21
CA GLY A 18 -20.76 0.20 21.40
C GLY A 18 -21.61 -0.31 22.57
N PHE A 19 -22.92 -0.43 22.41
CA PHE A 19 -23.83 -1.04 23.37
C PHE A 19 -24.72 -2.10 22.69
N THR A 20 -25.00 -3.20 23.37
CA THR A 20 -25.88 -4.28 22.89
C THR A 20 -27.05 -4.50 23.84
N GLY A 21 -28.17 -5.00 23.32
CA GLY A 21 -29.40 -5.22 24.07
C GLY A 21 -30.67 -4.95 23.25
N ASP A 22 -31.82 -4.90 23.92
CA ASP A 22 -33.15 -4.83 23.29
C ASP A 22 -33.63 -3.39 22.98
N GLY A 23 -32.76 -2.40 23.19
CA GLY A 23 -33.08 -0.98 23.03
C GLY A 23 -33.66 -0.30 24.27
N THR A 24 -34.17 -1.05 25.25
CA THR A 24 -34.59 -0.52 26.56
C THR A 24 -33.54 -0.79 27.63
N GLN A 25 -32.87 -1.93 27.56
CA GLN A 25 -31.72 -2.31 28.37
C GLN A 25 -30.51 -2.49 27.45
N CYS A 26 -29.63 -1.48 27.42
CA CYS A 26 -28.43 -1.48 26.58
C CYS A 26 -27.17 -1.53 27.44
N ASN A 27 -26.50 -2.67 27.42
CA ASN A 27 -25.25 -2.91 28.14
C ASN A 27 -24.06 -2.54 27.26
N ALA A 28 -23.00 -1.98 27.86
CA ALA A 28 -21.77 -1.69 27.12
C ALA A 28 -21.23 -3.00 26.54
N MET A 29 -20.98 -3.02 25.24
CA MET A 29 -20.26 -4.12 24.63
C MET A 29 -18.89 -4.15 25.32
N LYS A 30 -18.63 -5.18 26.12
CA LYS A 30 -17.28 -5.44 26.58
C LYS A 30 -16.48 -5.68 25.31
N ARG A 31 -15.49 -4.82 25.03
CA ARG A 31 -14.46 -5.17 24.06
C ARG A 31 -13.69 -6.34 24.68
N GLU A 32 -14.14 -7.55 24.39
CA GLU A 32 -13.26 -8.69 24.52
C GLU A 32 -12.09 -8.45 23.56
N LYS A 33 -10.90 -8.70 24.09
CA LYS A 33 -9.64 -8.23 23.57
C LYS A 33 -9.45 -8.70 22.13
N GLU A 34 -8.74 -7.85 21.41
CA GLU A 34 -8.01 -8.10 20.18
C GLU A 34 -7.05 -9.29 20.40
N ASP A 35 -7.58 -10.51 20.37
CA ASP A 35 -6.79 -11.71 20.31
C ASP A 35 -6.28 -11.80 18.87
N ASN A 36 -5.01 -11.46 18.69
CA ASN A 36 -4.33 -11.73 17.44
C ASN A 36 -4.32 -13.26 17.24
N LEU A 37 -5.30 -13.78 16.49
CA LEU A 37 -5.57 -15.21 16.29
C LEU A 37 -4.35 -15.95 15.71
N CYS A 38 -3.50 -15.23 14.96
CA CYS A 38 -2.12 -15.64 14.71
C CYS A 38 -1.24 -15.43 15.96
N THR A 39 -1.47 -16.27 16.97
CA THR A 39 -0.68 -16.27 18.19
C THR A 39 0.81 -16.57 17.91
N PRO A 40 1.74 -16.28 18.84
CA PRO A 40 3.15 -16.64 18.68
C PRO A 40 3.36 -18.14 18.43
N GLU A 41 2.47 -18.99 18.94
CA GLU A 41 2.47 -20.43 18.69
C GLU A 41 2.12 -20.74 17.23
N TRP A 42 1.05 -20.15 16.70
CA TRP A 42 0.68 -20.29 15.29
C TRP A 42 1.74 -19.75 14.33
N GLN A 43 2.31 -18.59 14.64
CA GLN A 43 3.44 -18.03 13.90
C GLN A 43 4.63 -18.98 13.90
N ARG A 44 4.93 -19.63 15.04
CA ARG A 44 6.00 -20.63 15.14
C ARG A 44 5.68 -21.86 14.31
N LEU A 45 4.45 -22.38 14.36
CA LEU A 45 4.01 -23.55 13.59
C LEU A 45 4.13 -23.31 12.10
N CYS A 46 3.61 -22.20 11.57
CA CYS A 46 3.73 -21.87 10.14
C CYS A 46 5.17 -21.63 9.72
N LYS A 47 5.99 -21.06 10.61
CA LYS A 47 7.42 -20.85 10.35
C LYS A 47 8.21 -22.16 10.21
N LEU A 48 7.78 -23.26 10.84
CA LEU A 48 8.40 -24.59 10.62
C LEU A 48 8.26 -25.07 9.17
N GLU A 49 7.21 -24.63 8.48
CA GLU A 49 6.97 -24.94 7.07
C GLU A 49 7.38 -23.80 6.12
N ASN A 50 8.08 -22.77 6.62
CA ASN A 50 8.41 -21.56 5.85
C ASN A 50 7.19 -20.86 5.26
N LYS A 51 6.08 -20.77 6.01
CA LYS A 51 4.83 -20.09 5.61
C LYS A 51 4.47 -18.91 6.52
N THR A 52 3.72 -17.96 5.98
CA THR A 52 3.12 -16.84 6.73
C THR A 52 1.86 -17.30 7.46
N CYS A 53 1.54 -16.69 8.61
CA CYS A 53 0.28 -16.93 9.31
C CYS A 53 -0.76 -15.90 8.85
N HIS A 54 -1.97 -16.36 8.56
CA HIS A 54 -3.12 -15.54 8.20
C HIS A 54 -4.34 -16.01 8.97
N VAL A 55 -5.32 -15.11 9.12
CA VAL A 55 -6.64 -15.41 9.71
C VAL A 55 -7.65 -15.25 8.58
N ASP A 56 -8.51 -16.23 8.37
CA ASP A 56 -9.57 -16.13 7.35
C ASP A 56 -10.81 -15.39 7.84
N ASP A 57 -11.79 -15.28 6.92
CA ASP A 57 -13.09 -14.66 7.15
C ASP A 57 -13.93 -15.35 8.24
N GLU A 58 -13.54 -16.57 8.66
CA GLU A 58 -14.18 -17.31 9.75
C GLU A 58 -13.39 -17.19 11.07
N GLU A 59 -12.43 -16.27 11.13
CA GLU A 59 -11.57 -16.03 12.30
C GLU A 59 -10.68 -17.25 12.65
N VAL A 60 -10.37 -18.10 11.67
CA VAL A 60 -9.53 -19.28 11.86
C VAL A 60 -8.09 -19.00 11.42
N PRO A 61 -7.08 -19.19 12.30
CA PRO A 61 -5.68 -19.06 11.91
C PRO A 61 -5.22 -20.22 11.02
N GLN A 62 -4.53 -19.89 9.94
CA GLN A 62 -4.00 -20.83 8.95
C GLN A 62 -2.63 -20.40 8.40
N CYS A 63 -1.85 -21.36 7.91
CA CYS A 63 -0.62 -21.06 7.18
C CYS A 63 -0.94 -20.76 5.71
N GLY A 64 -0.53 -19.58 5.24
CA GLY A 64 -0.72 -19.15 3.86
C GLY A 64 0.54 -19.30 3.02
N SER A 65 0.91 -18.22 2.35
CA SER A 65 2.02 -18.15 1.39
C SER A 65 3.39 -18.44 2.00
N CYS A 66 4.38 -18.73 1.16
CA CYS A 66 5.75 -18.90 1.63
C CYS A 66 6.30 -17.59 2.22
N ILE A 67 7.10 -17.70 3.28
CA ILE A 67 7.85 -16.57 3.83
C ILE A 67 8.89 -16.06 2.82
N GLN A 68 9.38 -14.84 3.06
CA GLN A 68 10.44 -14.26 2.25
C GLN A 68 11.64 -15.20 2.10
N GLY A 69 12.18 -15.29 0.89
CA GLY A 69 13.29 -16.18 0.55
C GLY A 69 12.88 -17.63 0.22
N HIS A 70 11.58 -17.94 0.21
CA HIS A 70 11.06 -19.27 -0.11
C HIS A 70 9.98 -19.20 -1.20
N GLN A 71 9.91 -20.24 -2.03
CA GLN A 71 8.90 -20.38 -3.09
C GLN A 71 8.14 -21.70 -2.96
N PRO A 72 6.85 -21.74 -3.37
CA PRO A 72 6.05 -22.96 -3.36
C PRO A 72 6.50 -23.88 -4.52
N ILE A 73 7.29 -24.90 -4.20
CA ILE A 73 7.77 -25.92 -5.14
C ILE A 73 7.18 -27.27 -4.71
N ASN A 74 6.39 -27.89 -5.60
CA ASN A 74 5.73 -29.18 -5.35
C ASN A 74 4.93 -29.21 -4.03
N GLY A 75 4.23 -28.12 -3.69
CA GLY A 75 3.44 -28.02 -2.46
C GLY A 75 4.23 -27.72 -1.19
N THR A 76 5.55 -27.49 -1.28
CA THR A 76 6.41 -27.15 -0.13
C THR A 76 7.11 -25.82 -0.34
N CYS A 77 7.30 -25.05 0.74
CA CYS A 77 8.06 -23.80 0.68
C CYS A 77 9.55 -24.11 0.76
N GLN A 78 10.18 -24.18 -0.41
CA GLN A 78 11.60 -24.46 -0.52
C GLN A 78 12.39 -23.15 -0.57
N PRO A 79 13.61 -23.11 0.00
CA PRO A 79 14.48 -21.97 -0.13
C PRO A 79 14.71 -21.67 -1.61
N LEU A 80 14.80 -20.38 -1.95
CA LEU A 80 15.31 -19.94 -3.24
C LEU A 80 16.78 -20.39 -3.35
N GLN A 81 17.04 -21.61 -3.83
CA GLN A 81 18.42 -22.08 -4.02
C GLN A 81 19.11 -21.16 -5.03
N ASN A 82 20.15 -20.45 -4.58
CA ASN A 82 20.92 -19.47 -5.34
C ASN A 82 20.10 -18.32 -5.97
N GLY A 83 19.27 -17.64 -5.18
CA GLY A 83 18.92 -16.23 -5.45
C GLY A 83 18.10 -15.95 -6.73
N GLY A 84 17.34 -16.92 -7.23
CA GLY A 84 16.46 -16.72 -8.38
C GLY A 84 17.18 -16.17 -9.61
N ASN A 85 16.43 -15.58 -10.54
CA ASN A 85 17.05 -14.89 -11.66
C ASN A 85 17.39 -13.44 -11.30
N CYS A 86 16.68 -12.83 -10.34
CA CYS A 86 16.87 -11.42 -10.01
C CYS A 86 18.24 -11.13 -9.38
N ALA A 87 18.80 -12.06 -8.59
CA ALA A 87 20.13 -11.90 -8.01
C ALA A 87 21.28 -12.32 -8.94
N ASP A 88 20.99 -12.96 -10.08
CA ASP A 88 21.98 -13.37 -11.08
C ASP A 88 22.05 -12.34 -12.22
N PRO A 89 23.11 -11.53 -12.32
CA PRO A 89 23.22 -10.49 -13.36
C PRO A 89 23.24 -11.04 -14.79
N ALA A 90 23.58 -12.32 -14.97
CA ALA A 90 23.55 -12.95 -16.30
C ALA A 90 22.13 -13.41 -16.71
N LYS A 91 21.19 -13.49 -15.75
CA LYS A 91 19.82 -13.93 -16.00
C LYS A 91 18.78 -12.83 -15.79
N ASN A 92 19.06 -11.84 -14.96
CA ASN A 92 18.21 -10.67 -14.78
C ASN A 92 18.22 -9.82 -16.06
N ASN A 93 17.12 -9.85 -16.81
CA ASN A 93 16.97 -9.09 -18.05
C ASN A 93 16.03 -7.88 -17.89
N CYS A 94 15.72 -7.48 -16.65
CA CYS A 94 14.90 -6.30 -16.39
C CYS A 94 15.64 -5.01 -16.76
N ASP A 95 14.87 -3.98 -17.12
CA ASP A 95 15.41 -2.63 -17.29
C ASP A 95 16.03 -2.14 -15.97
N LYS A 96 17.05 -1.27 -16.04
CA LYS A 96 17.62 -0.61 -14.85
C LYS A 96 16.58 0.19 -14.05
N ASN A 97 15.53 0.65 -14.72
CA ASN A 97 14.41 1.39 -14.17
C ASN A 97 13.23 0.47 -13.81
N ALA A 98 13.44 -0.85 -13.79
CA ALA A 98 12.48 -1.82 -13.32
C ALA A 98 12.90 -2.46 -11.98
N GLU A 99 11.91 -2.98 -11.28
CA GLU A 99 12.04 -3.90 -10.16
C GLU A 99 11.91 -5.34 -10.67
N CYS A 100 12.86 -6.19 -10.27
CA CYS A 100 12.85 -7.61 -10.59
C CYS A 100 12.23 -8.42 -9.46
N ILE A 101 11.28 -9.28 -9.79
CA ILE A 101 10.53 -10.08 -8.83
C ILE A 101 10.61 -11.56 -9.24
N ASP A 102 11.22 -12.40 -8.41
CA ASP A 102 11.26 -13.85 -8.65
C ASP A 102 9.90 -14.49 -8.35
N VAL A 103 9.25 -15.04 -9.37
CA VAL A 103 7.89 -15.63 -9.26
C VAL A 103 7.91 -17.15 -9.16
N HIS A 104 8.87 -17.81 -9.81
CA HIS A 104 9.06 -19.26 -9.74
C HIS A 104 10.55 -19.61 -9.91
N PRO A 105 10.99 -20.85 -9.61
CA PRO A 105 12.38 -21.23 -9.82
C PRO A 105 12.80 -21.02 -11.27
N GLY A 106 13.83 -20.21 -11.48
CA GLY A 106 14.30 -19.86 -12.83
C GLY A 106 13.34 -19.01 -13.65
N ARG A 107 12.30 -18.41 -13.05
CA ARG A 107 11.41 -17.42 -13.69
C ARG A 107 11.30 -16.17 -12.83
N HIS A 108 11.43 -15.02 -13.49
CA HIS A 108 11.23 -13.72 -12.88
C HIS A 108 10.24 -12.89 -13.69
N PHE A 109 9.73 -11.84 -13.08
CA PHE A 109 8.90 -10.81 -13.68
C PHE A 109 9.57 -9.45 -13.44
N CYS A 110 9.48 -8.56 -14.41
CA CYS A 110 10.00 -7.20 -14.31
C CYS A 110 8.83 -6.22 -14.29
N SER A 111 8.84 -5.27 -13.37
CA SER A 111 7.85 -4.19 -13.32
C SER A 111 8.56 -2.84 -13.31
N CYS A 112 8.13 -1.88 -14.11
CA CYS A 112 8.72 -0.55 -14.07
C CYS A 112 8.57 0.08 -12.68
N LYS A 113 9.59 0.81 -12.24
CA LYS A 113 9.57 1.61 -11.01
C LYS A 113 8.54 2.74 -11.16
N ILE A 114 8.10 3.29 -10.02
CA ILE A 114 7.20 4.46 -9.99
C ILE A 114 7.83 5.61 -10.79
N GLY A 115 7.02 6.30 -11.59
CA GLY A 115 7.45 7.37 -12.50
C GLY A 115 7.94 6.87 -13.87
N TYR A 116 7.91 5.55 -14.12
CA TYR A 116 8.26 4.96 -15.40
C TYR A 116 7.10 4.12 -15.95
N ILE A 117 7.04 3.99 -17.28
CA ILE A 117 6.04 3.19 -17.99
C ILE A 117 6.72 2.24 -18.99
N GLY A 118 6.15 1.05 -19.17
CA GLY A 118 6.67 0.06 -20.10
C GLY A 118 6.30 -1.36 -19.67
N ASP A 119 7.03 -2.34 -20.22
CA ASP A 119 6.80 -3.77 -19.98
C ASP A 119 7.73 -4.39 -18.93
N GLY A 120 8.58 -3.56 -18.29
CA GLY A 120 9.56 -3.99 -17.29
C GLY A 120 10.91 -4.44 -17.87
N MET A 121 10.96 -4.89 -19.13
CA MET A 121 12.22 -5.11 -19.86
C MET A 121 12.72 -3.82 -20.52
N ARG A 122 11.79 -2.92 -20.83
CA ARG A 122 12.03 -1.54 -21.21
C ARG A 122 11.14 -0.64 -20.39
N CYS A 123 11.74 0.33 -19.70
CA CYS A 123 11.02 1.31 -18.89
C CYS A 123 11.44 2.73 -19.29
N ASP A 124 10.51 3.43 -19.92
CA ASP A 124 10.68 4.81 -20.33
C ASP A 124 10.11 5.74 -19.24
N ASP A 125 10.76 6.88 -19.06
CA ASP A 125 10.37 7.91 -18.10
C ASP A 125 8.99 8.49 -18.45
N ILE A 126 8.12 8.67 -17.47
CA ILE A 126 6.85 9.36 -17.67
C ILE A 126 7.12 10.86 -17.58
N ASP A 127 6.86 11.60 -18.65
CA ASP A 127 6.94 13.06 -18.61
C ASP A 127 5.67 13.65 -18.01
N GLU A 128 5.65 13.90 -16.70
CA GLU A 128 4.48 14.48 -16.05
C GLU A 128 4.25 15.94 -16.47
N CYS A 129 5.26 16.64 -16.99
CA CYS A 129 5.13 18.02 -17.49
C CYS A 129 4.38 18.11 -18.83
N SER A 130 4.24 17.00 -19.54
CA SER A 130 3.36 16.90 -20.71
C SER A 130 1.87 16.94 -20.33
N LEU A 131 1.52 16.77 -19.04
CA LEU A 131 0.17 16.93 -18.53
C LEU A 131 -0.12 18.39 -18.17
N ALA A 132 -1.18 18.95 -18.74
CA ALA A 132 -1.62 20.30 -18.39
C ALA A 132 -2.11 20.38 -16.93
N GLY A 133 -1.70 21.43 -16.22
CA GLY A 133 -2.16 21.73 -14.86
C GLY A 133 -1.44 20.95 -13.75
N ILE A 134 -0.31 20.31 -14.05
CA ILE A 134 0.47 19.57 -13.04
C ILE A 134 1.16 20.50 -12.01
N CYS A 135 1.53 21.71 -12.41
CA CYS A 135 2.11 22.75 -11.57
C CYS A 135 1.15 23.94 -11.40
N ASP A 136 1.45 24.83 -10.44
CA ASP A 136 0.76 26.12 -10.33
C ASP A 136 0.85 26.91 -11.66
N PRO A 137 -0.18 27.67 -12.06
CA PRO A 137 -0.12 28.52 -13.26
C PRO A 137 1.05 29.51 -13.29
N HIS A 138 1.60 29.89 -12.12
CA HIS A 138 2.77 30.74 -11.98
C HIS A 138 4.06 29.95 -11.66
N ALA A 139 4.11 28.67 -11.99
CA ALA A 139 5.30 27.84 -11.90
C ALA A 139 5.70 27.25 -13.26
N THR A 140 6.98 26.95 -13.39
CA THR A 140 7.54 26.17 -14.49
C THR A 140 7.70 24.72 -14.05
N CYS A 141 7.24 23.78 -14.87
CA CYS A 141 7.45 22.36 -14.67
C CYS A 141 8.80 21.92 -15.24
N HIS A 142 9.50 21.05 -14.52
CA HIS A 142 10.75 20.42 -14.94
C HIS A 142 10.64 18.91 -14.75
N ASN A 143 10.63 18.18 -15.87
CA ASN A 143 10.62 16.73 -15.87
C ASN A 143 11.97 16.17 -15.39
N LEU A 144 11.95 15.13 -14.56
CA LEU A 144 13.12 14.46 -14.01
C LEU A 144 12.98 12.94 -14.18
N PRO A 145 14.08 12.17 -14.18
CA PRO A 145 13.97 10.71 -14.25
C PRO A 145 13.19 10.12 -13.06
N GLY A 146 12.00 9.60 -13.31
CA GLY A 146 11.07 8.98 -12.37
C GLY A 146 10.24 9.97 -11.56
N SER A 147 10.26 11.27 -11.89
CA SER A 147 9.54 12.30 -11.14
C SER A 147 9.52 13.65 -11.88
N PHE A 148 9.00 14.68 -11.25
CA PHE A 148 9.05 16.03 -11.77
C PHE A 148 9.14 17.04 -10.62
N THR A 149 9.51 18.27 -10.97
CA THR A 149 9.51 19.39 -10.03
C THR A 149 8.82 20.59 -10.62
N CYS A 150 8.17 21.37 -9.76
CA CYS A 150 7.60 22.65 -10.12
C CYS A 150 8.41 23.75 -9.42
N THR A 151 8.78 24.80 -10.14
CA THR A 151 9.46 25.97 -9.56
C THR A 151 8.67 27.23 -9.85
N CYS A 152 8.31 27.98 -8.80
CA CYS A 152 7.62 29.26 -8.98
C CYS A 152 8.44 30.21 -9.86
N ASN A 153 7.75 30.86 -10.78
CA ASN A 153 8.32 31.82 -11.70
C ASN A 153 8.85 33.05 -10.95
N THR A 154 9.69 33.83 -11.61
CA THR A 154 10.24 35.08 -11.06
C THR A 154 9.11 35.99 -10.57
N GLY A 155 9.25 36.52 -9.35
CA GLY A 155 8.21 37.32 -8.70
C GLY A 155 7.24 36.51 -7.84
N TYR A 156 7.35 35.17 -7.81
CA TYR A 156 6.53 34.30 -6.97
C TYR A 156 7.37 33.41 -6.05
N VAL A 157 6.80 32.99 -4.92
CA VAL A 157 7.39 32.05 -3.94
C VAL A 157 6.38 30.96 -3.58
N GLY A 158 6.90 29.80 -3.20
CA GLY A 158 6.08 28.68 -2.75
C GLY A 158 6.71 27.35 -3.14
N SER A 159 5.89 26.31 -3.16
CA SER A 159 6.31 24.93 -3.47
C SER A 159 6.37 24.62 -4.96
N GLY A 160 5.96 25.55 -5.83
CA GLY A 160 5.76 25.33 -7.27
C GLY A 160 4.41 24.71 -7.61
N PHE A 161 3.78 24.00 -6.67
CA PHE A 161 2.38 23.57 -6.76
C PHE A 161 1.41 24.62 -6.23
N ILE A 162 1.92 25.53 -5.40
CA ILE A 162 1.25 26.74 -4.95
C ILE A 162 2.29 27.85 -5.07
N CYS A 163 1.96 28.91 -5.80
CA CYS A 163 2.83 30.07 -5.96
C CYS A 163 2.10 31.36 -5.62
N GLU A 164 2.69 32.12 -4.70
CA GLU A 164 2.18 33.41 -4.23
C GLU A 164 3.12 34.52 -4.66
N LEU A 165 2.58 35.71 -4.94
CA LEU A 165 3.41 36.87 -5.26
C LEU A 165 4.39 37.13 -4.12
N LYS A 166 5.67 37.31 -4.47
CA LYS A 166 6.69 37.83 -3.55
C LYS A 166 6.24 39.20 -3.09
N ASN A 167 5.72 39.30 -1.87
CA ASN A 167 5.51 40.60 -1.23
C ASN A 167 6.87 41.23 -0.95
N ILE A 168 7.29 42.11 -1.86
CA ILE A 168 8.44 42.99 -1.65
C ILE A 168 8.00 44.07 -0.66
N THR A 169 7.87 43.73 0.62
CA THR A 169 7.73 44.71 1.69
C THR A 169 8.98 44.69 2.56
N ALA A 170 10.04 45.34 2.06
CA ALA A 170 11.13 45.97 2.80
C ALA A 170 12.17 46.48 1.79
N VAL A 171 12.83 47.62 1.88
CA VAL A 171 12.83 48.88 2.65
C VAL A 171 13.61 49.84 1.71
N GLU A 172 13.44 51.16 1.88
CA GLU A 172 14.21 52.22 1.22
C GLU A 172 15.69 51.91 0.93
#